data_AF-A0A961V0C3-F1
#
_entry.id   AF-A0A961V0C3-F1
#
_cell.length_a   1.000
_cell.length_b   1.000
_cell.length_c   1.000
_cell.angle_alpha   90.00
_cell.angle_beta   90.00
_cell.angle_gamma   90.00
#
_symmetry.space_group_name_H-M   'P 1'
#
loop_
_entity.id
_entity.type
_entity.pdbx_description
1 polymer ?
#
loop_
_entity_poly.entity_id
_entity_poly.type
_entity_poly.pdbx_seq_one_letter_code
_entity_poly.pdbx_strand_id
1 'polypeptide(L)'
;MADRYFNPFQAIDIHVPVEFHDAFARYSQTGGNAVIDQSPFPRMVDLWFLSVCVAARLGLEPVDIGKFETRKIIDGSIFGSDPWRVHTLMLLAIGHSGDVNVVSE
;
A
#
# COMPACT_ATOMS: atom_id res chain seq x y z
N MET A 1 -18.95 14.21 -18.33
CA MET A 1 -18.16 14.85 -17.26
C MET A 1 -17.16 13.80 -16.80
N ALA A 2 -15.86 14.03 -16.93
CA ALA A 2 -14.88 13.11 -16.37
C ALA A 2 -15.01 13.24 -14.85
N ASP A 3 -15.54 12.21 -14.20
CA ASP A 3 -15.58 12.14 -12.75
C ASP A 3 -14.15 12.35 -12.25
N ARG A 4 -13.91 13.45 -11.55
CA ARG A 4 -12.57 13.82 -11.14
C ARG A 4 -12.23 12.90 -9.97
N TYR A 5 -11.60 11.79 -10.32
CA TYR A 5 -11.27 10.74 -9.38
C TYR A 5 -10.50 11.30 -8.17
N PHE A 6 -11.06 11.11 -6.98
CA PHE A 6 -10.53 11.61 -5.73
C PHE A 6 -9.66 10.55 -5.05
N ASN A 7 -8.43 10.92 -4.70
CA ASN A 7 -7.50 10.06 -3.97
C ASN A 7 -7.28 10.63 -2.56
N PRO A 8 -7.99 10.13 -1.52
CA PRO A 8 -7.83 10.60 -0.14
C PRO A 8 -6.43 10.35 0.42
N PHE A 9 -5.66 9.44 -0.19
CA PHE A 9 -4.33 9.07 0.27
C PHE A 9 -3.22 9.93 -0.33
N GLN A 10 -3.55 10.93 -1.18
CA GLN A 10 -2.55 11.66 -1.96
C GLN A 10 -1.46 12.33 -1.11
N ALA A 11 -1.80 12.80 0.10
CA ALA A 11 -0.86 13.47 0.99
C ALA A 11 -0.19 12.51 2.01
N ILE A 12 -0.47 11.21 1.94
CA ILE A 12 0.02 10.22 2.90
C ILE A 12 1.29 9.57 2.38
N ASP A 13 2.30 9.49 3.24
CA ASP A 13 3.51 8.72 2.95
C ASP A 13 3.31 7.24 3.30
N ILE A 14 3.73 6.36 2.40
CA ILE A 14 3.66 4.92 2.61
C ILE A 14 5.01 4.44 3.13
N HIS A 15 4.97 3.82 4.31
CA HIS A 15 6.14 3.35 5.04
C HIS A 15 6.14 1.83 5.18
N VAL A 16 7.33 1.27 5.35
CA VAL A 16 7.54 -0.13 5.76
C VAL A 16 8.58 -0.18 6.88
N PRO A 17 8.51 -1.16 7.80
CA PRO A 17 9.59 -1.42 8.75
C PRO A 17 10.93 -1.66 8.04
N VAL A 18 12.02 -1.11 8.58
CA VAL A 18 13.36 -1.18 7.97
C VAL A 18 13.81 -2.63 7.78
N GLU A 19 13.48 -3.51 8.73
CA GLU A 19 13.77 -4.95 8.67
C GLU A 19 13.20 -5.65 7.43
N PHE A 20 12.13 -5.12 6.82
CA PHE A 20 11.54 -5.66 5.60
C PHE A 20 12.00 -4.94 4.34
N HIS A 21 12.71 -3.83 4.45
CA HIS A 21 13.08 -3.01 3.30
C HIS A 21 13.89 -3.79 2.26
N ASP A 22 14.82 -4.65 2.69
CA ASP A 22 15.63 -5.46 1.78
C ASP A 22 14.79 -6.50 1.03
N ALA A 23 13.76 -7.07 1.68
CA ALA A 23 12.80 -7.94 1.00
C ALA A 23 11.98 -7.17 -0.04
N PHE A 24 11.53 -5.95 0.31
CA PHE A 24 10.84 -5.07 -0.62
C PHE A 24 11.71 -4.69 -1.82
N ALA A 25 12.99 -4.37 -1.60
CA ALA A 25 13.94 -4.05 -2.66
C ALA A 25 14.23 -5.26 -3.55
N ARG A 26 14.39 -6.45 -2.97
CA ARG A 26 14.69 -7.69 -3.71
C ARG A 26 13.55 -8.10 -4.64
N TYR A 27 12.31 -8.08 -4.14
CA TYR A 27 11.17 -8.56 -4.90
C TYR A 27 10.52 -7.49 -5.80
N SER A 28 11.02 -6.26 -5.76
CA SER A 28 10.54 -5.16 -6.61
C SER A 28 11.54 -4.84 -7.72
N GLN A 29 11.05 -4.41 -8.87
CA GLN A 29 11.86 -4.02 -10.03
C GLN A 29 12.47 -2.61 -9.88
N THR A 30 12.45 -2.06 -8.66
CA THR A 30 12.96 -0.73 -8.32
C THR A 30 14.46 -0.79 -8.07
N GLY A 31 15.23 -0.98 -9.14
CA GLY A 31 16.69 -1.01 -9.12
C GLY A 31 17.27 -1.33 -10.50
N GLY A 32 18.39 -0.70 -10.90
CA GLY A 32 18.94 -0.81 -12.25
C GLY A 32 19.35 -2.21 -12.72
N ASN A 33 19.43 -3.18 -11.80
CA ASN A 33 19.84 -4.57 -12.05
C ASN A 33 18.75 -5.60 -11.68
N ALA A 34 17.48 -5.19 -11.59
CA ALA A 34 16.42 -6.13 -11.24
C ALA A 34 16.29 -7.26 -12.27
N VAL A 35 16.33 -8.50 -11.81
CA VAL A 35 16.06 -9.68 -12.63
C VAL A 35 14.57 -9.93 -12.59
N ILE A 36 13.87 -9.74 -13.71
CA ILE A 36 12.40 -9.80 -13.79
C ILE A 36 11.85 -11.10 -13.18
N ASP A 37 12.49 -12.24 -13.47
CA ASP A 37 12.09 -13.55 -12.96
C ASP A 37 12.22 -13.70 -11.43
N GLN A 38 12.98 -12.82 -10.78
CA GLN A 38 13.24 -12.82 -9.33
C GLN A 38 12.58 -11.64 -8.60
N SER A 39 12.03 -10.69 -9.36
CA SER A 39 11.42 -9.46 -8.86
C SER A 39 10.01 -9.30 -9.47
N PRO A 40 9.02 -10.05 -8.96
CA PRO A 40 7.69 -10.11 -9.58
C PRO A 40 6.88 -8.82 -9.46
N PHE A 41 7.26 -7.91 -8.57
CA PHE A 41 6.54 -6.65 -8.35
C PHE A 41 7.19 -5.51 -9.14
N PRO A 42 6.44 -4.77 -9.97
CA PRO A 42 6.98 -3.58 -10.65
C PRO A 42 7.49 -2.51 -9.67
N ARG A 43 6.80 -2.33 -8.55
CA ARG A 43 7.11 -1.31 -7.53
C ARG A 43 6.97 -1.87 -6.11
N MET A 44 7.71 -1.29 -5.16
CA MET A 44 7.58 -1.62 -3.73
C MET A 44 6.14 -1.46 -3.22
N VAL A 45 5.40 -0.46 -3.71
CA VAL A 45 3.99 -0.25 -3.33
C VAL A 45 3.06 -1.37 -3.82
N ASP A 46 3.43 -2.10 -4.88
CA ASP A 46 2.64 -3.23 -5.38
C ASP A 46 2.73 -4.42 -4.41
N LEU A 47 3.94 -4.70 -3.91
CA LEU A 47 4.16 -5.68 -2.84
C LEU A 47 3.50 -5.25 -1.52
N TRP A 48 3.56 -3.95 -1.20
CA TRP A 48 2.89 -3.39 -0.03
C TRP A 48 1.39 -3.64 -0.10
N PHE A 49 0.77 -3.29 -1.23
CA PHE A 49 -0.66 -3.46 -1.44
C PHE A 49 -1.09 -4.93 -1.37
N LEU A 50 -0.32 -5.85 -1.97
CA LEU A 50 -0.55 -7.28 -1.82
C LEU A 50 -0.51 -7.72 -0.35
N SER A 51 0.49 -7.25 0.40
CA SER A 51 0.63 -7.57 1.83
C SER A 51 -0.59 -7.12 2.64
N VAL A 52 -1.14 -5.94 2.34
CA VAL A 52 -2.39 -5.44 2.94
C VAL A 52 -3.58 -6.36 2.59
N CYS A 53 -3.74 -6.74 1.32
CA CYS A 53 -4.80 -7.67 0.91
C CYS A 53 -4.69 -9.03 1.60
N VAL A 54 -3.48 -9.58 1.74
CA VAL A 54 -3.25 -10.85 2.44
C VAL A 54 -3.59 -10.71 3.93
N ALA A 55 -3.15 -9.63 4.58
CA ALA A 55 -3.46 -9.38 5.99
C ALA A 55 -4.97 -9.28 6.22
N ALA A 56 -5.68 -8.53 5.36
CA ALA A 56 -7.14 -8.43 5.43
C ALA A 56 -7.83 -9.78 5.22
N ARG A 57 -7.37 -10.58 4.24
CA ARG A 57 -7.91 -11.93 4.00
C ARG A 57 -7.72 -12.87 5.19
N LEU A 58 -6.62 -12.72 5.91
CA LEU A 58 -6.28 -13.51 7.09
C LEU A 58 -6.91 -12.96 8.38
N GLY A 59 -7.56 -11.78 8.33
CA GLY A 59 -8.12 -11.14 9.52
C GLY A 59 -7.06 -10.71 10.54
N LEU A 60 -5.87 -10.31 10.07
CA LEU A 60 -4.82 -9.83 10.95
C LEU A 60 -5.12 -8.41 11.44
N GLU A 61 -4.86 -8.17 12.71
CA GLU A 61 -4.95 -6.84 13.30
C GLU A 61 -3.78 -5.95 12.87
N PRO A 62 -4.02 -4.65 12.59
CA PRO A 62 -2.95 -3.70 12.34
C PRO A 62 -1.97 -3.64 13.52
N VAL A 63 -0.67 -3.68 13.22
CA VAL A 63 0.37 -3.50 14.24
C VAL A 63 0.57 -2.02 14.56
N ASP A 64 0.98 -1.74 15.79
CA ASP A 64 1.42 -0.40 16.19
C ASP A 64 2.76 -0.06 15.53
N ILE A 65 2.68 0.66 14.40
CA ILE A 65 3.84 1.01 13.58
C ILE A 65 4.82 1.96 14.31
N GLY A 66 4.38 2.66 15.36
CA GLY A 66 5.22 3.54 16.17
C GLY A 66 6.32 2.79 16.95
N LYS A 67 6.21 1.46 17.04
CA LYS A 67 7.21 0.59 17.69
C LYS A 67 8.37 0.18 16.77
N PHE A 68 8.30 0.50 15.48
CA PHE A 68 9.27 0.07 14.49
C PHE A 68 10.02 1.25 13.90
N GLU A 69 11.30 1.07 13.59
CA GLU A 69 11.99 1.97 12.68
C GLU A 69 11.41 1.77 11.28
N THR A 70 10.94 2.83 10.63
CA THR A 70 10.31 2.74 9.32
C THR A 70 11.03 3.56 8.27
N ARG A 71 10.88 3.15 7.02
CA ARG A 71 11.37 3.87 5.85
C ARG A 71 10.24 4.11 4.86
N LYS A 72 10.17 5.34 4.36
CA LYS A 72 9.28 5.71 3.27
C LYS A 72 9.67 4.96 2.00
N ILE A 73 8.69 4.35 1.34
CA ILE A 73 8.87 3.69 0.04
C ILE A 73 8.27 4.49 -1.12
N ILE A 74 7.17 5.24 -0.87
CA ILE A 74 6.51 6.08 -1.87
C ILE A 74 5.54 7.05 -1.18
N ASP A 75 5.00 8.01 -1.93
CA ASP A 75 3.85 8.82 -1.53
C ASP A 75 2.54 8.27 -2.14
N GLY A 76 1.43 8.51 -1.45
CA GLY A 76 0.11 7.98 -1.81
C GLY A 76 -0.49 8.59 -3.07
N SER A 77 0.14 9.61 -3.67
CA SER A 77 -0.28 10.09 -4.99
C SER A 77 -0.13 9.02 -6.08
N ILE A 78 0.71 7.99 -5.86
CA ILE A 78 0.88 6.85 -6.77
C ILE A 78 -0.43 6.16 -7.12
N PHE A 79 -1.39 6.12 -6.18
CA PHE A 79 -2.70 5.50 -6.39
C PHE A 79 -3.61 6.31 -7.33
N GLY A 80 -3.26 7.56 -7.65
CA GLY A 80 -4.00 8.36 -8.64
C GLY A 80 -3.96 7.76 -10.05
N SER A 81 -2.95 6.94 -10.35
CA SER A 81 -2.84 6.23 -11.64
C SER A 81 -3.70 4.96 -11.73
N ASP A 82 -4.17 4.44 -10.59
CA ASP A 82 -4.95 3.20 -10.49
C ASP A 82 -6.09 3.36 -9.48
N PRO A 83 -7.26 3.86 -9.95
CA PRO A 83 -8.41 4.12 -9.11
C PRO A 83 -8.91 2.94 -8.27
N TRP A 84 -8.72 1.73 -8.80
CA TRP A 84 -9.21 0.52 -8.16
C TRP A 84 -8.51 0.25 -6.81
N ARG A 85 -7.23 0.62 -6.65
CA ARG A 85 -6.50 0.41 -5.39
C ARG A 85 -7.05 1.23 -4.25
N VAL A 86 -7.42 2.48 -4.50
CA VAL A 86 -8.00 3.34 -3.45
C VAL A 86 -9.36 2.81 -3.02
N HIS A 87 -10.23 2.47 -3.98
CA HIS A 87 -11.53 1.88 -3.64
C HIS A 87 -11.35 0.59 -2.84
N THR A 88 -10.37 -0.24 -3.20
CA THR A 88 -10.05 -1.45 -2.45
C THR A 88 -9.60 -1.11 -1.02
N LEU A 89 -8.69 -0.17 -0.83
CA LEU A 89 -8.24 0.25 0.51
C LEU A 89 -9.40 0.81 1.34
N MET A 90 -10.28 1.62 0.75
CA MET A 90 -11.47 2.15 1.41
C MET A 90 -12.43 1.02 1.82
N LEU A 91 -12.70 0.06 0.93
CA LEU A 91 -13.55 -1.09 1.24
C LEU A 91 -12.95 -2.00 2.30
N LEU A 92 -11.63 -2.18 2.32
CA LEU A 92 -10.93 -2.90 3.38
C LEU A 92 -11.08 -2.18 4.72
N ALA A 93 -10.95 -0.85 4.74
CA ALA A 93 -11.13 -0.05 5.95
C ALA A 93 -12.57 -0.17 6.49
N ILE A 94 -13.58 -0.03 5.62
CA ILE A 94 -15.00 -0.21 5.99
C ILE A 94 -15.27 -1.63 6.46
N GLY A 95 -14.74 -2.64 5.76
CA GLY A 95 -14.92 -4.05 6.12
C GLY A 95 -14.28 -4.40 7.46
N HIS A 96 -13.17 -3.75 7.82
CA HIS A 96 -12.50 -3.92 9.11
C HIS A 96 -13.20 -3.14 10.23
N SER A 97 -13.58 -1.88 10.01
CA SER A 97 -14.20 -1.03 11.03
C SER A 97 -15.69 -1.33 11.25
N GLY A 98 -16.38 -1.87 10.24
CA GLY A 98 -17.84 -1.95 10.20
C GLY A 98 -18.54 -0.59 10.05
N ASP A 99 -17.79 0.49 9.80
CA ASP A 99 -18.29 1.86 9.72
C ASP A 99 -17.94 2.51 8.38
N VAL A 100 -18.97 2.88 7.63
CA VAL A 100 -18.83 3.58 6.33
C VAL A 100 -18.24 4.98 6.47
N ASN A 101 -18.37 5.61 7.65
CA ASN A 101 -17.87 6.96 7.89
C ASN A 101 -16.35 6.98 8.11
N VAL A 102 -15.68 5.82 8.19
CA VAL A 102 -14.20 5.79 8.28
C VAL A 102 -13.51 6.33 7.02
N VAL A 103 -14.26 6.45 5.91
CA VAL A 103 -13.76 6.97 4.62
C VAL A 103 -14.47 8.26 4.17
N SER A 104 -15.31 8.86 5.02
CA SER A 104 -15.86 10.19 4.75
C SER A 104 -14.82 11.29 5.01
N GLU A 105 -14.88 12.37 4.24
CA GLU A 105 -14.02 13.56 4.37
C GLU A 105 -14.14 14.25 5.74
#